data_AF-A0A415T3J0-F1
#
_entry.id   AF-A0A415T3J0-F1
#
_cell.length_a   1.000
_cell.length_b   1.000
_cell.length_c   1.000
_cell.angle_alpha   90.00
_cell.angle_beta   90.00
_cell.angle_gamma   90.00
#
_symmetry.space_group_name_H-M   'P 1'
#
loop_
_entity.id
_entity.type
_entity.pdbx_description
1 polymer ?
#
loop_
_entity_poly.entity_id
_entity_poly.type
_entity_poly.pdbx_seq_one_letter_code
_entity_poly.pdbx_strand_id
1 'polypeptide(L)'
;MTVEEKVRKIVEQMGVTYLFENWQAANVRLDKMQLPAVMYVLPASGNLNVGLMQMKDYPNCMIAFMDKTKHDFSGEENDVVIERCKSLAREFILNVNRSGMFEPVQGDIQYSVFYDKLDVNVTGIVIQIPLKEIRGIVICPTKTVKEIVYGTSAEG
;
A
#
# COMPACT_ATOMS: atom_id res chain seq x y z
N MET A 1 -3.06 -15.33 1.53
CA MET A 1 -2.91 -13.94 1.96
C MET A 1 -2.62 -13.11 0.73
N THR A 2 -3.47 -12.15 0.42
CA THR A 2 -3.32 -11.27 -0.76
C THR A 2 -2.20 -10.25 -0.54
N VAL A 3 -1.80 -9.54 -1.61
CA VAL A 3 -0.85 -8.42 -1.49
C VAL A 3 -1.41 -7.32 -0.58
N GLU A 4 -2.70 -7.03 -0.67
CA GLU A 4 -3.37 -6.05 0.18
C GLU A 4 -3.29 -6.42 1.66
N GLU A 5 -3.57 -7.67 2.02
CA GLU A 5 -3.49 -8.13 3.41
C GLU A 5 -2.05 -8.08 3.95
N LYS A 6 -1.05 -8.35 3.10
CA LYS A 6 0.36 -8.21 3.44
C LYS A 6 0.72 -6.75 3.72
N VAL A 7 0.29 -5.83 2.87
CA VAL A 7 0.51 -4.38 3.03
C VAL A 7 -0.19 -3.87 4.30
N ARG A 8 -1.45 -4.25 4.54
CA ARG A 8 -2.20 -3.90 5.74
C ARG A 8 -1.43 -4.28 7.01
N LYS A 9 -0.95 -5.54 7.10
CA LYS A 9 -0.18 -6.01 8.26
C LYS A 9 1.10 -5.19 8.50
N ILE A 10 1.77 -4.75 7.44
CA ILE A 10 2.96 -3.91 7.55
C ILE A 10 2.60 -2.52 8.10
N VAL A 11 1.51 -1.91 7.60
CA VAL A 11 1.08 -0.59 8.04
C VAL A 11 0.55 -0.61 9.47
N GLU A 12 -0.19 -1.65 9.87
CA GLU A 12 -0.68 -1.80 11.25
C GLU A 12 0.46 -1.80 12.27
N GLN A 13 1.63 -2.32 11.92
CA GLN A 13 2.82 -2.29 12.78
C GLN A 13 3.42 -0.90 12.97
N MET A 14 3.14 0.03 12.06
CA MET A 14 3.59 1.43 12.15
C MET A 14 2.70 2.26 13.11
N GLY A 15 1.57 1.70 13.57
CA GLY A 15 0.67 2.39 14.51
C GLY A 15 -0.11 3.56 13.89
N VAL A 16 -0.28 3.57 12.56
CA VAL A 16 -0.98 4.61 11.81
C VAL A 16 -2.28 4.09 11.20
N THR A 17 -3.21 4.98 10.85
CA THR A 17 -4.47 4.61 10.21
C THR A 17 -4.20 3.98 8.84
N TYR A 18 -4.78 2.81 8.56
CA TYR A 18 -4.70 2.15 7.25
C TYR A 18 -6.00 2.32 6.45
N LEU A 19 -5.86 2.55 5.14
CA LEU A 19 -6.95 2.67 4.18
C LEU A 19 -6.68 1.83 2.93
N PHE A 20 -7.71 1.21 2.38
CA PHE A 20 -7.66 0.54 1.08
C PHE A 20 -8.88 0.96 0.24
N GLU A 21 -8.73 2.02 -0.54
CA GLU A 21 -9.82 2.69 -1.25
C GLU A 21 -9.29 3.45 -2.49
N ASN A 22 -10.18 3.98 -3.32
CA ASN A 22 -9.82 5.01 -4.30
C ASN A 22 -9.83 6.41 -3.66
N TRP A 23 -9.31 7.41 -4.38
CA TRP A 23 -9.24 8.80 -3.90
C TRP A 23 -10.61 9.39 -3.53
N GLN A 24 -11.65 9.06 -4.29
CA GLN A 24 -13.01 9.57 -4.07
C GLN A 24 -13.61 9.04 -2.76
N ALA A 25 -13.50 7.73 -2.51
CA ALA A 25 -13.98 7.12 -1.28
C ALA A 25 -13.14 7.52 -0.06
N ALA A 26 -11.82 7.68 -0.25
CA ALA A 26 -10.93 8.17 0.79
C ALA A 26 -11.31 9.59 1.22
N ASN A 27 -11.65 10.47 0.28
CA ASN A 27 -12.05 11.85 0.55
C ASN A 27 -13.16 11.94 1.61
N VAL A 28 -14.23 11.16 1.43
CA VAL A 28 -15.39 11.15 2.34
C VAL A 28 -15.04 10.57 3.72
N ARG A 29 -14.06 9.68 3.80
CA ARG A 29 -13.70 8.99 5.04
C ARG A 29 -12.64 9.72 5.86
N LEU A 30 -11.70 10.38 5.20
CA LEU A 30 -10.55 11.03 5.83
C LEU A 30 -10.96 12.13 6.83
N ASP A 31 -12.08 12.80 6.58
CA ASP A 31 -12.66 13.79 7.51
C ASP A 31 -12.92 13.23 8.91
N LYS A 32 -13.23 11.94 9.02
CA LYS A 32 -13.65 11.29 10.26
C LYS A 32 -12.53 10.46 10.90
N MET A 33 -11.35 10.43 10.28
CA MET A 33 -10.26 9.53 10.68
C MET A 33 -9.17 10.26 11.44
N GLN A 34 -8.42 9.48 12.22
CA GLN A 34 -7.19 9.94 12.84
C GLN A 34 -6.07 9.94 11.80
N LEU A 35 -5.28 11.02 11.82
CA LEU A 35 -4.10 11.20 10.97
C LEU A 35 -2.85 11.19 11.88
N PRO A 36 -1.69 10.72 11.39
CA PRO A 36 -1.40 10.38 9.99
C PRO A 36 -2.03 9.06 9.52
N ALA A 37 -2.22 8.96 8.20
CA ALA A 37 -2.81 7.78 7.56
C ALA A 37 -1.94 7.31 6.38
N VAL A 38 -1.97 6.00 6.15
CA VAL A 38 -1.39 5.33 4.99
C VAL A 38 -2.51 4.66 4.21
N MET A 39 -2.64 5.04 2.95
CA MET A 39 -3.63 4.50 2.05
C MET A 39 -2.95 3.69 0.96
N TYR A 40 -3.32 2.41 0.86
CA TYR A 40 -3.11 1.66 -0.36
C TYR A 40 -4.23 2.02 -1.34
N VAL A 41 -3.88 2.84 -2.34
CA VAL A 41 -4.81 3.18 -3.43
C VAL A 41 -5.06 1.93 -4.26
N LEU A 42 -6.33 1.65 -4.56
CA LEU A 42 -6.73 0.50 -5.39
C LEU A 42 -5.80 0.38 -6.61
N PRO A 43 -5.07 -0.75 -6.76
CA PRO A 43 -4.06 -0.87 -7.81
C PRO A 43 -4.74 -0.85 -9.19
N ALA A 44 -4.31 0.05 -10.05
CA ALA A 44 -4.82 0.18 -11.41
C ALA A 44 -4.18 -0.81 -12.40
N SER A 45 -3.01 -1.36 -12.05
CA SER A 45 -2.24 -2.27 -12.90
C SER A 45 -1.35 -3.19 -12.07
N GLY A 46 -0.86 -4.26 -12.70
CA GLY A 46 0.03 -5.23 -12.09
C GLY A 46 0.46 -6.29 -13.10
N ASN A 47 1.38 -7.14 -12.67
CA ASN A 47 1.86 -8.28 -13.43
C ASN A 47 1.62 -9.56 -12.63
N LEU A 48 1.18 -10.62 -13.32
CA LEU A 48 1.22 -11.97 -12.75
C LEU A 48 2.47 -12.68 -13.27
N ASN A 49 3.32 -13.13 -12.36
CA ASN A 49 4.47 -13.94 -12.73
C ASN A 49 4.11 -15.43 -12.60
N VAL A 50 4.00 -16.11 -13.74
CA VAL A 50 3.67 -17.54 -13.80
C VAL A 50 4.96 -18.35 -13.93
N GLY A 51 5.35 -19.01 -12.83
CA GLY A 51 6.41 -20.00 -12.80
C GLY A 51 5.88 -21.43 -12.93
N LEU A 52 6.79 -22.40 -12.99
CA LEU A 52 6.43 -23.83 -13.11
C LEU A 52 5.66 -24.38 -11.90
N MET A 53 5.96 -23.89 -10.69
CA MET A 53 5.40 -24.39 -9.43
C MET A 53 4.60 -23.34 -8.67
N GLN A 54 4.72 -22.06 -9.05
CA GLN A 54 4.08 -20.96 -8.33
C GLN A 54 3.67 -19.86 -9.28
N MET A 55 2.53 -19.23 -8.98
CA MET A 55 2.09 -17.98 -9.59
C MET A 55 2.16 -16.87 -8.55
N LYS A 56 2.92 -15.81 -8.82
CA LYS A 56 3.16 -14.68 -7.92
C LYS A 56 2.45 -13.44 -8.44
N ASP A 57 1.89 -12.66 -7.53
CA ASP A 57 1.35 -11.34 -7.87
C ASP A 57 2.44 -10.27 -7.76
N TYR A 58 2.36 -9.29 -8.65
CA TYR A 58 3.27 -8.16 -8.74
C TYR A 58 2.47 -6.89 -9.11
N PRO A 59 1.59 -6.41 -8.21
CA PRO A 59 0.81 -5.21 -8.46
C PRO A 59 1.72 -3.98 -8.47
N ASN A 60 1.37 -3.02 -9.31
CA ASN A 60 2.00 -1.71 -9.34
C ASN A 60 1.33 -0.86 -8.27
N CYS A 61 1.83 -0.97 -7.04
CA CYS A 61 1.18 -0.41 -5.86
C CYS A 61 1.37 1.09 -5.80
N MET A 62 0.28 1.79 -5.50
CA MET A 62 0.29 3.20 -5.20
C MET A 62 -0.03 3.37 -3.71
N ILE A 63 0.97 3.77 -2.93
CA ILE A 63 0.83 3.94 -1.48
C ILE A 63 0.93 5.43 -1.16
N ALA A 64 -0.14 5.99 -0.59
CA ALA A 64 -0.21 7.38 -0.17
C ALA A 64 0.02 7.50 1.34
N PHE A 65 0.86 8.44 1.74
CA PHE A 65 1.16 8.80 3.12
C PHE A 65 0.72 10.22 3.33
N MET A 66 -0.18 10.45 4.27
CA MET A 66 -0.83 11.76 4.44
C MET A 66 -1.01 12.12 5.90
N ASP A 67 -0.98 13.42 6.17
CA ASP A 67 -1.19 13.99 7.49
C ASP A 67 -2.02 15.27 7.41
N LYS A 68 -2.56 15.72 8.54
CA LYS A 68 -3.36 16.95 8.63
C LYS A 68 -2.48 18.15 8.32
N THR A 69 -3.03 19.04 7.51
CA THR A 69 -2.45 20.35 7.26
C THR A 69 -3.45 21.40 7.76
N LYS A 70 -2.95 22.50 8.32
CA LYS A 70 -3.80 23.66 8.64
C LYS A 70 -4.22 24.35 7.34
N HIS A 71 -5.16 25.29 7.37
CA HIS A 71 -5.56 25.99 6.13
C HIS A 71 -4.63 27.19 5.82
N ASP A 72 -4.15 27.88 6.86
CA ASP A 72 -3.34 29.11 6.75
C ASP A 72 -1.83 28.86 6.98
N PHE A 73 -1.23 27.87 6.31
CA PHE A 73 0.19 27.55 6.52
C PHE A 73 1.14 28.36 5.63
N SER A 74 2.39 28.47 6.08
CA SER A 74 3.52 28.91 5.24
C SER A 74 4.15 27.70 4.52
N GLY A 75 4.94 27.96 3.46
CA GLY A 75 5.65 26.89 2.74
C GLY A 75 6.56 26.04 3.64
N GLU A 76 7.11 26.62 4.72
CA GLU A 76 7.97 25.92 5.69
C GLU A 76 7.18 24.91 6.54
N GLU A 77 5.98 25.25 6.99
CA GLU A 77 5.13 24.33 7.76
C GLU A 77 4.70 23.13 6.92
N ASN A 78 4.49 23.34 5.61
CA ASN A 78 4.18 22.28 4.67
C ASN A 78 5.36 21.34 4.42
N ASP A 79 6.58 21.88 4.34
CA ASP A 79 7.77 21.06 4.18
C ASP A 79 7.94 20.09 5.37
N VAL A 80 7.63 20.54 6.58
CA VAL A 80 7.61 19.68 7.78
C VAL A 80 6.57 18.56 7.69
N VAL A 81 5.39 18.82 7.14
CA VAL A 81 4.37 17.76 6.89
C VAL A 81 4.88 16.77 5.85
N ILE A 82 5.44 17.27 4.74
CA ILE A 82 5.98 16.43 3.67
C ILE A 82 7.13 15.54 4.18
N GLU A 83 8.07 16.08 4.96
CA GLU A 83 9.17 15.30 5.53
C GLU A 83 8.68 14.24 6.53
N ARG A 84 7.61 14.51 7.28
CA ARG A 84 6.94 13.50 8.11
C ARG A 84 6.33 12.39 7.24
N CYS A 85 5.63 12.73 6.16
CA CYS A 85 5.08 11.74 5.23
C CYS A 85 6.19 10.92 4.53
N LYS A 86 7.32 11.56 4.16
CA LYS A 86 8.51 10.86 3.66
C LYS A 86 9.09 9.90 4.69
N SER A 87 9.11 10.29 5.97
CA SER A 87 9.59 9.43 7.05
C SER A 87 8.70 8.19 7.22
N LEU A 88 7.36 8.35 7.15
CA LEU A 88 6.43 7.21 7.13
C LEU A 88 6.67 6.30 5.91
N ALA A 89 6.92 6.87 4.74
CA ALA A 89 7.25 6.08 3.55
C ALA A 89 8.56 5.29 3.71
N ARG A 90 9.60 5.91 4.28
CA ARG A 90 10.88 5.24 4.59
C ARG A 90 10.65 4.08 5.57
N GLU A 91 9.90 4.31 6.64
CA GLU A 91 9.55 3.28 7.61
C GLU A 91 8.79 2.12 6.96
N PHE A 92 7.79 2.43 6.14
CA PHE A 92 7.03 1.44 5.38
C PHE A 92 7.95 0.57 4.51
N ILE A 93 8.84 1.18 3.72
CA ILE A 93 9.80 0.45 2.86
C ILE A 93 10.71 -0.46 3.70
N LEU A 94 11.21 0.03 4.84
CA LEU A 94 12.04 -0.77 5.74
C LEU A 94 11.26 -1.97 6.31
N ASN A 95 9.99 -1.78 6.68
CA ASN A 95 9.14 -2.86 7.18
C ASN A 95 8.75 -3.85 6.07
N VAL A 96 8.50 -3.39 4.84
CA VAL A 96 8.34 -4.25 3.66
C VAL A 96 9.56 -5.16 3.50
N ASN A 97 10.77 -4.58 3.51
CA ASN A 97 12.01 -5.33 3.32
C ASN A 97 12.30 -6.31 4.48
N ARG A 98 11.97 -5.93 5.72
CA ARG A 98 12.11 -6.80 6.90
C ARG A 98 11.07 -7.92 6.97
N SER A 99 9.90 -7.74 6.36
CA SER A 99 8.80 -8.69 6.48
C SER A 99 9.08 -10.07 5.86
N GLY A 100 9.98 -10.14 4.88
CA GLY A 100 10.19 -11.36 4.08
C GLY A 100 8.97 -11.79 3.25
N MET A 101 7.97 -10.91 3.09
CA MET A 101 6.77 -11.19 2.29
C MET A 101 6.94 -10.83 0.82
N PHE A 102 7.81 -9.85 0.54
CA PHE A 102 8.10 -9.30 -0.78
C PHE A 102 9.59 -9.31 -1.08
N GLU A 103 9.94 -9.36 -2.37
CA GLU A 103 11.32 -9.11 -2.79
C GLU A 103 11.74 -7.72 -2.28
N PRO A 104 12.99 -7.54 -1.81
CA PRO A 104 13.42 -6.28 -1.25
C PRO A 104 13.22 -5.13 -2.25
N VAL A 105 12.53 -4.08 -1.82
CA VAL A 105 12.42 -2.82 -2.54
C VAL A 105 13.76 -2.10 -2.49
N GLN A 106 14.34 -1.82 -3.65
CA GLN A 106 15.65 -1.20 -3.83
C GLN A 106 15.65 -0.28 -5.05
N GLY A 107 16.63 0.63 -5.12
CA GLY A 107 16.77 1.61 -6.20
C GLY A 107 16.02 2.91 -5.94
N ASP A 108 15.88 3.71 -6.99
CA ASP A 108 15.22 5.01 -6.92
C ASP A 108 13.71 4.84 -6.90
N ILE A 109 13.07 5.26 -5.81
CA ILE A 109 11.61 5.23 -5.65
C ILE A 109 11.08 6.63 -5.93
N GLN A 110 10.37 6.77 -7.03
CA GLN A 110 9.69 8.02 -7.35
C GLN A 110 8.54 8.26 -6.37
N TYR A 111 8.48 9.48 -5.85
CA TYR A 111 7.33 9.97 -5.10
C TYR A 111 6.76 11.23 -5.76
N SER A 112 5.47 11.44 -5.58
CA SER A 112 4.79 12.68 -5.96
C SER A 112 4.14 13.29 -4.73
N VAL A 113 4.23 14.60 -4.58
CA VAL A 113 3.54 15.33 -3.50
C VAL A 113 2.12 15.66 -3.96
N PHE A 114 1.17 15.64 -3.04
CA PHE A 114 -0.16 16.19 -3.25
C PHE A 114 -0.55 17.11 -2.11
N TYR A 115 -1.19 18.21 -2.50
CA TYR A 115 -1.77 19.23 -1.66
C TYR A 115 -3.23 19.35 -2.09
N ASP A 116 -4.16 19.45 -1.14
CA ASP A 116 -5.58 19.77 -1.41
C ASP A 116 -6.22 18.95 -2.54
N LYS A 117 -5.77 17.71 -2.76
CA LYS A 117 -6.40 16.80 -3.75
C LYS A 117 -7.72 16.22 -3.25
N LEU A 118 -8.06 16.52 -2.01
CA LEU A 118 -9.19 16.01 -1.25
C LEU A 118 -9.88 17.24 -0.62
N ASP A 119 -11.20 17.17 -0.42
CA ASP A 119 -11.99 18.19 0.28
C ASP A 119 -11.51 18.38 1.73
N VAL A 120 -10.78 17.40 2.26
CA VAL A 120 -10.08 17.45 3.54
C VAL A 120 -8.71 18.12 3.36
N ASN A 121 -8.36 19.06 4.25
CA ASN A 121 -7.04 19.71 4.30
C ASN A 121 -5.93 18.71 4.68
N VAL A 122 -5.52 17.87 3.72
CA VAL A 122 -4.46 16.89 3.87
C VAL A 122 -3.36 17.14 2.85
N THR A 123 -2.13 17.02 3.34
CA THR A 123 -0.92 17.03 2.51
C THR A 123 -0.27 15.68 2.66
N GLY A 124 0.31 15.19 1.56
CA GLY A 124 0.96 13.90 1.59
C GLY A 124 1.86 13.65 0.40
N ILE A 125 2.47 12.48 0.43
CA ILE A 125 3.21 11.94 -0.69
C ILE A 125 2.60 10.63 -1.15
N VAL A 126 2.74 10.34 -2.42
CA VAL A 126 2.41 9.04 -3.01
C VAL A 126 3.70 8.44 -3.52
N ILE A 127 3.98 7.20 -3.13
CA ILE A 127 5.02 6.40 -3.76
C ILE A 127 4.37 5.39 -4.70
N GLN A 128 5.02 5.15 -5.82
CA GLN A 128 4.69 4.03 -6.70
C GLN A 128 5.79 3.00 -6.57
N ILE A 129 5.46 1.88 -5.94
CA ILE A 129 6.41 0.79 -5.72
C ILE A 129 5.82 -0.51 -6.23
N PRO A 130 6.64 -1.33 -6.90
CA PRO A 130 6.15 -2.61 -7.35
C PRO A 130 6.45 -3.64 -6.25
N LEU A 131 5.40 -4.27 -5.69
CA LEU A 131 5.52 -5.19 -4.55
C LEU A 131 5.45 -6.65 -5.03
N LYS A 132 6.61 -7.25 -5.31
CA LYS A 132 6.69 -8.62 -5.84
C LYS A 132 6.69 -9.64 -4.73
N GLU A 133 5.73 -10.57 -4.73
CA GLU A 133 5.66 -11.61 -3.71
C GLU A 133 6.86 -12.57 -3.78
N ILE A 134 7.48 -12.90 -2.63
CA ILE A 134 8.50 -13.96 -2.58
C ILE A 134 7.87 -15.33 -2.80
N ARG A 135 6.69 -15.55 -2.20
CA ARG A 135 5.88 -16.77 -2.32
C ARG A 135 4.47 -16.41 -2.79
N GLY A 136 4.08 -16.98 -3.91
CA GLY A 136 2.74 -16.86 -4.48
C GLY A 136 1.90 -18.11 -4.27
N ILE A 137 0.85 -18.26 -5.06
CA ILE A 137 -0.03 -19.43 -5.06
C ILE A 137 0.73 -20.64 -5.63
N VAL A 138 0.68 -21.78 -4.94
CA VAL A 138 1.31 -23.03 -5.38
C VAL A 138 0.47 -23.71 -6.46
N ILE A 139 1.09 -23.97 -7.61
CA ILE A 139 0.49 -24.70 -8.71
C ILE A 139 0.69 -26.19 -8.42
N CYS A 140 -0.41 -26.91 -8.17
CA CYS A 140 -0.38 -28.35 -7.94
C CYS A 140 -1.18 -29.07 -9.02
N PRO A 141 -0.56 -29.94 -9.85
CA PRO A 141 -1.25 -30.63 -10.94
C PRO A 141 -2.42 -31.51 -10.49
N THR A 142 -2.43 -31.93 -9.23
CA THR A 142 -3.48 -32.80 -8.66
C THR A 142 -4.67 -32.02 -8.09
N LYS A 143 -4.61 -30.68 -8.05
CA LYS A 143 -5.71 -29.83 -7.57
C LYS A 143 -6.42 -29.19 -8.74
N THR A 144 -7.72 -29.00 -8.61
CA THR A 144 -8.51 -28.23 -9.57
C THR A 144 -8.12 -26.75 -9.52
N VAL A 145 -8.35 -26.02 -10.62
CA VAL A 145 -8.12 -24.58 -10.67
C VAL A 145 -8.89 -23.85 -9.57
N LYS A 146 -10.13 -24.29 -9.28
CA LYS A 146 -10.95 -23.70 -8.22
C LYS A 146 -10.29 -23.85 -6.85
N GLU A 147 -9.76 -25.03 -6.53
CA GLU A 147 -9.05 -25.28 -5.27
C GLU A 147 -7.72 -24.52 -5.16
N ILE A 148 -7.02 -24.32 -6.28
CA ILE A 148 -5.76 -23.57 -6.33
C ILE A 148 -6.01 -22.07 -6.12
N VAL A 149 -7.03 -21.52 -6.78
CA VAL A 149 -7.30 -20.07 -6.78
C VAL A 149 -8.09 -19.62 -5.55
N TYR A 150 -9.11 -20.39 -5.14
CA TYR A 150 -10.03 -19.99 -4.07
C TYR A 150 -9.86 -20.78 -2.77
N GLY A 151 -8.96 -21.78 -2.76
CA GLY A 151 -8.84 -22.74 -1.65
C GLY A 151 -9.90 -23.84 -1.71
N THR A 152 -9.73 -24.89 -0.90
CA THR A 152 -10.75 -25.93 -0.74
C THR A 152 -11.92 -25.31 0.01
N SER A 153 -13.11 -25.24 -0.62
CA SER A 153 -14.35 -24.93 0.10
C SER A 153 -14.60 -26.05 1.11
N ALA A 154 -14.16 -25.88 2.35
CA ALA A 154 -14.58 -26.73 3.45
C ALA A 154 -15.93 -26.23 3.96
N GLU A 155 -16.98 -26.41 3.16
CA GLU A 155 -18.37 -26.37 3.65
C GLU A 155 -19.14 -27.46 2.91
N GLY A 156 -19.24 -28.61 3.59
CA GLY A 156 -20.34 -29.56 3.45
C GLY A 156 -21.28 -29.39 4.64
#